data_AF-A0A7X7A289-F1
#
_entry.id   AF-A0A7X7A289-F1
#
_cell.length_a   1.000
_cell.length_b   1.000
_cell.length_c   1.000
_cell.angle_alpha   90.00
_cell.angle_beta   90.00
_cell.angle_gamma   90.00
#
_symmetry.space_group_name_H-M   'P 1'
#
loop_
_entity.id
_entity.type
_entity.pdbx_description
1 polymer ?
#
loop_
_entity_poly.entity_id
_entity_poly.type
_entity_poly.pdbx_seq_one_letter_code
_entity_poly.pdbx_strand_id
1 'polypeptide(L)'
;MKRYLIFLIIILAFAAAGSFYFLSGKKTIFSNNKNLYKAVPVTSPFFFEVSSIKNIPADNPVISEWSKNGIGSQWFKLLHQTDSLIDNTEEIHKSLRGNPFLLAFGYIGKNELIPLLITEQGSKNNEYSLTKLLHTLYPSENFKYTKKEYGKHSITEIGQGSAKGSLYFTFTGDLFLASPRSILIEQVIRQLGTPGIVKNPYFSKVNNSTGTQEVTLYVNHNWLGGFFNNILSRTVSKKTDEFGAVKRNQPAVQADKLRKFAAWSGYDFKAENKLLSLSGASAADDSLNHFLSAFAGQQP
;
A
#
# COMPACT_ATOMS: atom_id res chain seq x y z
N MET A 1 8.17 -3.94 56.98
CA MET A 1 7.43 -3.13 55.99
C MET A 1 8.32 -2.57 54.87
N LYS A 2 9.47 -1.92 55.15
CA LYS A 2 10.35 -1.34 54.11
C LYS A 2 10.91 -2.35 53.08
N ARG A 3 11.22 -3.59 53.48
CA ARG A 3 11.75 -4.63 52.58
C ARG A 3 10.74 -5.13 51.55
N TYR A 4 9.46 -5.24 51.93
CA TYR A 4 8.38 -5.61 51.00
C TYR A 4 8.03 -4.46 50.05
N LEU A 5 8.18 -3.21 50.48
CA LEU A 5 7.99 -2.04 49.62
C LEU A 5 9.04 -2.00 48.48
N ILE A 6 10.30 -2.31 48.79
CA ILE A 6 11.37 -2.38 47.78
C ILE A 6 11.07 -3.48 46.77
N PHE A 7 10.61 -4.65 47.23
CA PHE A 7 10.25 -5.76 46.36
C PHE A 7 9.06 -5.42 45.44
N LEU A 8 8.05 -4.72 45.96
CA LEU A 8 6.89 -4.25 45.20
C LEU A 8 7.26 -3.18 44.16
N ILE A 9 8.19 -2.27 44.49
CA ILE A 9 8.72 -1.26 43.55
C ILE A 9 9.50 -1.93 42.42
N ILE A 10 10.30 -2.95 42.71
CA ILE A 10 11.04 -3.71 41.69
C ILE A 10 10.08 -4.43 40.75
N ILE A 11 9.02 -5.07 41.28
CA ILE A 11 7.99 -5.72 40.45
C ILE A 11 7.26 -4.70 39.58
N LEU A 12 6.90 -3.54 40.13
CA LEU A 12 6.28 -2.45 39.37
C LEU A 12 7.22 -1.89 38.30
N ALA A 13 8.52 -1.78 38.58
CA ALA A 13 9.52 -1.34 37.61
C ALA A 13 9.71 -2.36 36.49
N PHE A 14 9.73 -3.66 36.80
CA PHE A 14 9.76 -4.72 35.78
C PHE A 14 8.46 -4.81 34.99
N ALA A 15 7.29 -4.59 35.62
CA ALA A 15 6.01 -4.52 34.93
C ALA A 15 5.93 -3.28 34.02
N ALA A 16 6.44 -2.13 34.47
CA ALA A 16 6.53 -0.91 33.68
C ALA A 16 7.54 -1.04 32.53
N ALA A 17 8.71 -1.65 32.77
CA ALA A 17 9.71 -1.91 31.74
C ALA A 17 9.23 -2.98 30.73
N GLY A 18 8.55 -4.03 31.20
CA GLY A 18 7.96 -5.07 30.37
C GLY A 18 6.80 -4.55 29.52
N SER A 19 5.91 -3.74 30.10
CA SER A 19 4.84 -3.06 29.36
C SER A 19 5.40 -2.00 28.40
N PHE A 20 6.42 -1.24 28.80
CA PHE A 20 7.13 -0.32 27.90
C PHE A 20 7.79 -1.07 26.75
N TYR A 21 8.46 -2.20 26.99
CA TYR A 21 9.09 -3.02 25.95
C TYR A 21 8.04 -3.65 25.00
N PHE A 22 6.92 -4.14 25.55
CA PHE A 22 5.83 -4.74 24.77
C PHE A 22 5.03 -3.69 23.97
N LEU A 23 4.84 -2.48 24.53
CA LEU A 23 4.18 -1.35 23.86
C LEU A 23 5.13 -0.53 22.96
N SER A 24 6.44 -0.68 23.12
CA SER A 24 7.48 -0.08 22.26
C SER A 24 7.90 -0.98 21.11
N GLY A 25 7.16 -2.07 20.85
CA GLY A 25 7.22 -2.77 19.56
C GLY A 25 7.19 -1.73 18.45
N LYS A 26 8.26 -1.69 17.66
CA LYS A 26 8.64 -0.60 16.75
C LYS A 26 7.40 0.04 16.11
N LYS A 27 7.10 1.27 16.54
CA LYS A 27 6.03 2.08 15.97
C LYS A 27 6.19 2.13 14.46
N THR A 28 5.08 1.96 13.75
CA THR A 28 5.06 2.11 12.30
C THR A 28 5.52 3.52 11.91
N ILE A 29 6.25 3.65 10.79
CA ILE A 29 6.69 4.93 10.20
C ILE A 29 5.51 5.92 10.08
N PHE A 30 4.29 5.41 9.91
CA PHE A 30 3.06 6.22 9.83
C PHE A 30 2.12 6.12 11.04
N SER A 31 2.56 5.57 12.17
CA SER A 31 1.76 5.52 13.41
C SER A 31 1.22 6.90 13.83
N ASN A 32 1.89 7.98 13.41
CA ASN A 32 1.45 9.37 13.64
C ASN A 32 0.72 10.04 12.45
N ASN A 33 0.80 9.51 11.21
CA ASN A 33 0.21 10.17 10.03
C ASN A 33 -1.03 9.45 9.48
N LYS A 34 -2.10 9.52 10.28
CA LYS A 34 -3.44 8.97 9.94
C LYS A 34 -4.01 9.54 8.64
N ASN A 35 -3.52 10.68 8.14
CA ASN A 35 -4.05 11.33 6.95
C ASN A 35 -3.71 10.56 5.65
N LEU A 36 -2.54 9.92 5.56
CA LEU A 36 -2.17 9.12 4.39
C LEU A 36 -3.10 7.92 4.20
N TYR A 37 -3.36 7.18 5.28
CA TYR A 37 -4.28 6.04 5.22
C TYR A 37 -5.74 6.47 4.95
N LYS A 38 -6.16 7.68 5.32
CA LYS A 38 -7.50 8.20 4.92
C LYS A 38 -7.62 8.38 3.41
N ALA A 39 -6.51 8.62 2.72
CA ALA A 39 -6.48 8.79 1.27
C ALA A 39 -6.46 7.47 0.49
N VAL A 40 -6.22 6.33 1.15
CA VAL A 40 -6.35 5.01 0.52
C VAL A 40 -7.82 4.74 0.22
N PRO A 41 -8.22 4.50 -1.05
CA PRO A 41 -9.61 4.19 -1.38
C PRO A 41 -10.14 3.01 -0.55
N VAL A 42 -11.32 3.15 0.04
CA VAL A 42 -11.93 2.05 0.84
C VAL A 42 -12.15 0.75 0.05
N THR A 43 -12.24 0.86 -1.28
CA THR A 43 -12.39 -0.25 -2.22
C THR A 43 -11.07 -0.84 -2.71
N SER A 44 -9.94 -0.36 -2.18
CA SER A 44 -8.62 -0.83 -2.58
C SER A 44 -8.43 -2.29 -2.15
N PRO A 45 -8.21 -3.25 -3.09
CA PRO A 45 -7.94 -4.65 -2.75
C PRO A 45 -6.59 -4.82 -2.07
N PHE A 46 -5.63 -3.96 -2.39
CA PHE A 46 -4.33 -3.92 -1.76
C PHE A 46 -3.63 -2.57 -2.01
N PHE A 47 -2.70 -2.24 -1.12
CA PHE A 47 -1.79 -1.12 -1.30
C PHE A 47 -0.43 -1.44 -0.70
N PHE A 48 0.60 -0.82 -1.26
CA PHE A 48 1.94 -0.88 -0.70
C PHE A 48 2.21 0.39 0.09
N GLU A 49 2.82 0.22 1.24
CA GLU A 49 3.46 1.25 2.02
C GLU A 49 4.96 1.13 1.83
N VAL A 50 5.58 2.20 1.34
CA VAL A 50 7.01 2.23 1.04
C VAL A 50 7.64 3.30 1.89
N SER A 51 8.61 2.90 2.72
CA SER A 51 9.30 3.80 3.66
C SER A 51 10.17 4.85 2.98
N SER A 52 10.73 4.54 1.80
CA SER A 52 11.56 5.43 1.00
C SER A 52 11.80 4.77 -0.36
N ILE A 53 11.95 5.57 -1.42
CA ILE A 53 12.33 5.03 -2.73
C ILE A 53 13.72 4.35 -2.70
N LYS A 54 14.60 4.77 -1.79
CA LYS A 54 15.93 4.17 -1.57
C LYS A 54 15.87 2.76 -1.02
N ASN A 55 14.78 2.46 -0.30
CA ASN A 55 14.61 1.17 0.36
C ASN A 55 14.02 0.12 -0.58
N ILE A 56 13.84 0.45 -1.87
CA ILE A 56 13.38 -0.52 -2.85
C ILE A 56 14.60 -1.34 -3.27
N PRO A 57 14.63 -2.66 -3.04
CA PRO A 57 15.84 -3.46 -3.19
C PRO A 57 16.05 -3.88 -4.65
N ALA A 58 16.20 -2.90 -5.55
CA ALA A 58 16.38 -3.15 -6.98
C ALA A 58 17.64 -4.00 -7.27
N ASP A 59 18.67 -3.87 -6.44
CA ASP A 59 19.93 -4.60 -6.54
C ASP A 59 19.88 -6.00 -5.90
N ASN A 60 18.79 -6.37 -5.24
CA ASN A 60 18.65 -7.70 -4.66
C ASN A 60 18.61 -8.76 -5.77
N PRO A 61 19.42 -9.84 -5.70
CA PRO A 61 19.49 -10.85 -6.75
C PRO A 61 18.14 -11.49 -7.11
N VAL A 62 17.25 -11.67 -6.12
CA VAL A 62 15.92 -12.24 -6.34
C VAL A 62 15.04 -11.28 -7.12
N ILE A 63 15.07 -9.99 -6.77
CA ILE A 63 14.31 -8.94 -7.47
C ILE A 63 14.85 -8.73 -8.89
N SER A 64 16.17 -8.75 -9.05
CA SER A 64 16.82 -8.71 -10.36
C SER A 64 16.35 -9.87 -11.25
N GLU A 65 16.29 -11.08 -10.69
CA GLU A 65 15.82 -12.26 -11.42
C GLU A 65 14.33 -12.16 -11.79
N TRP A 66 13.48 -11.65 -10.89
CA TRP A 66 12.07 -11.39 -11.20
C TRP A 66 11.92 -10.39 -12.35
N SER A 67 12.66 -9.28 -12.29
CA SER A 67 12.66 -8.26 -13.33
C SER A 67 13.13 -8.81 -14.68
N LYS A 68 14.19 -9.63 -14.71
CA LYS A 68 14.67 -10.33 -15.91
C LYS A 68 13.63 -11.27 -16.52
N ASN A 69 12.86 -11.95 -15.67
CA ASN A 69 11.74 -12.81 -16.08
C ASN A 69 10.45 -12.04 -16.39
N GLY A 70 10.52 -10.71 -16.49
CA GLY A 70 9.40 -9.84 -16.86
C GLY A 70 8.44 -9.51 -15.72
N ILE A 71 8.68 -10.00 -14.50
CA ILE A 71 7.84 -9.73 -13.34
C ILE A 71 8.23 -8.37 -12.75
N GLY A 72 7.33 -7.39 -12.88
CA GLY A 72 7.51 -6.05 -12.30
C GLY A 72 8.56 -5.18 -12.98
N SER A 73 9.11 -5.58 -14.13
CA SER A 73 10.23 -4.90 -14.80
C SER A 73 9.96 -3.43 -15.11
N GLN A 74 8.75 -3.10 -15.56
CA GLN A 74 8.33 -1.71 -15.84
C GLN A 74 8.29 -0.87 -14.56
N TRP A 75 7.83 -1.45 -13.45
CA TRP A 75 7.76 -0.80 -12.15
C TRP A 75 9.16 -0.53 -11.58
N PHE A 76 10.03 -1.54 -11.58
CA PHE A 76 11.41 -1.36 -11.12
C PHE A 76 12.18 -0.34 -11.97
N LYS A 77 11.95 -0.33 -13.30
CA LYS A 77 12.54 0.67 -14.19
C LYS A 77 12.08 2.09 -13.84
N LEU A 78 10.79 2.31 -13.63
CA LEU A 78 10.23 3.61 -13.24
C LEU A 78 10.85 4.09 -11.92
N LEU A 79 10.96 3.22 -10.93
CA LEU A 79 11.52 3.55 -9.63
C LEU A 79 13.01 3.91 -9.72
N HIS A 80 13.80 3.12 -10.45
CA HIS A 80 15.22 3.42 -10.66
C HIS A 80 15.42 4.72 -11.45
N GLN A 81 14.58 4.98 -12.46
CA GLN A 81 14.61 6.26 -13.19
C GLN A 81 14.27 7.43 -12.26
N THR A 82 13.26 7.27 -11.41
CA THR A 82 12.83 8.30 -10.46
C THR A 82 13.92 8.56 -9.41
N ASP A 83 14.53 7.52 -8.83
CA ASP A 83 15.61 7.66 -7.85
C ASP A 83 16.84 8.36 -8.45
N SER A 84 17.25 7.95 -9.65
CA SER A 84 18.35 8.56 -10.38
C SER A 84 18.08 10.04 -10.73
N LEU A 85 16.87 10.38 -11.17
CA LEU A 85 16.49 11.75 -11.48
C LEU A 85 16.51 12.64 -10.23
N ILE A 86 16.04 12.14 -9.09
CA ILE A 86 16.08 12.92 -7.84
C ILE A 86 17.53 13.12 -7.37
N ASP A 87 18.42 12.15 -7.56
CA ASP A 87 19.81 12.28 -7.10
C ASP A 87 20.66 13.21 -7.97
N ASN A 88 20.39 13.20 -9.27
CA ASN A 88 21.19 13.90 -10.29
C ASN A 88 20.65 15.27 -10.70
N THR A 89 19.47 15.68 -10.21
CA THR A 89 18.90 17.00 -10.50
C THR A 89 19.05 17.92 -9.30
N GLU A 90 19.96 18.89 -9.35
CA GLU A 90 20.24 19.82 -8.23
C GLU A 90 18.99 20.58 -7.74
N GLU A 91 18.06 20.87 -8.66
CA GLU A 91 16.83 21.60 -8.38
C GLU A 91 15.75 20.75 -7.68
N ILE A 92 15.89 19.42 -7.67
CA ILE A 92 14.96 18.51 -7.00
C ILE A 92 15.53 18.18 -5.61
N HIS A 93 14.80 18.56 -4.57
CA HIS A 93 15.29 18.37 -3.21
C HIS A 93 15.43 16.87 -2.88
N LYS A 94 16.64 16.46 -2.48
CA LYS A 94 16.99 15.05 -2.20
C LYS A 94 16.15 14.41 -1.09
N SER A 95 15.47 15.20 -0.25
CA SER A 95 14.52 14.68 0.75
C SER A 95 13.40 13.85 0.13
N LEU A 96 13.00 14.12 -1.13
CA LEU A 96 11.99 13.31 -1.82
C LEU A 96 12.36 11.82 -1.86
N ARG A 97 13.65 11.48 -1.91
CA ARG A 97 14.10 10.09 -1.86
C ARG A 97 13.76 9.43 -0.54
N GLY A 98 13.83 10.17 0.56
CA GLY A 98 13.54 9.69 1.92
C GLY A 98 12.07 9.76 2.31
N ASN A 99 11.22 10.40 1.50
CA ASN A 99 9.82 10.55 1.83
C ASN A 99 9.09 9.21 1.64
N PRO A 100 8.29 8.80 2.63
CA PRO A 100 7.54 7.58 2.51
C PRO A 100 6.29 7.83 1.66
N PHE A 101 5.81 6.81 0.97
CA PHE A 101 4.66 6.92 0.07
C PHE A 101 3.81 5.65 0.10
N LEU A 102 2.53 5.79 -0.23
CA LEU A 102 1.62 4.70 -0.47
C LEU A 102 1.39 4.55 -1.98
N LEU A 103 1.45 3.31 -2.47
CA LEU A 103 0.95 2.93 -3.78
C LEU A 103 -0.31 2.11 -3.59
N ALA A 104 -1.45 2.80 -3.64
CA ALA A 104 -2.76 2.16 -3.55
C ALA A 104 -3.28 1.79 -4.93
N PHE A 105 -4.05 0.70 -5.00
CA PHE A 105 -4.74 0.32 -6.22
C PHE A 105 -6.25 0.43 -5.98
N GLY A 106 -6.96 1.27 -6.73
CA GLY A 106 -8.40 1.49 -6.56
C GLY A 106 -9.19 0.98 -7.76
N TYR A 107 -10.42 0.52 -7.53
CA TYR A 107 -11.33 0.15 -8.61
C TYR A 107 -12.04 1.37 -9.19
N ILE A 108 -12.16 1.40 -10.52
CA ILE A 108 -12.95 2.36 -11.29
C ILE A 108 -13.86 1.60 -12.26
N GLY A 109 -15.10 2.10 -12.46
CA GLY A 109 -16.02 1.58 -13.46
C GLY A 109 -16.31 0.08 -13.31
N LYS A 110 -16.07 -0.70 -14.36
CA LYS A 110 -16.28 -2.17 -14.40
C LYS A 110 -15.11 -2.94 -13.75
N ASN A 111 -14.72 -2.55 -12.54
CA ASN A 111 -13.59 -3.11 -11.78
C ASN A 111 -12.22 -2.94 -12.47
N GLU A 112 -11.99 -1.88 -13.24
CA GLU A 112 -10.63 -1.55 -13.71
C GLU A 112 -9.78 -1.15 -12.51
N LEU A 113 -8.65 -1.84 -12.30
CA LEU A 113 -7.75 -1.57 -11.20
C LEU A 113 -6.74 -0.51 -11.61
N ILE A 114 -6.73 0.62 -10.90
CA ILE A 114 -5.94 1.80 -11.25
C ILE A 114 -5.01 2.17 -10.09
N PRO A 115 -3.72 2.42 -10.35
CA PRO A 115 -2.79 2.86 -9.32
C PRO A 115 -3.05 4.31 -8.89
N LEU A 116 -2.76 4.58 -7.63
CA LEU A 116 -2.78 5.89 -6.99
C LEU A 116 -1.54 6.00 -6.10
N LEU A 117 -0.68 6.95 -6.41
CA LEU A 117 0.42 7.35 -5.56
C LEU A 117 -0.07 8.39 -4.56
N ILE A 118 0.26 8.19 -3.29
CA ILE A 118 -0.10 9.06 -2.18
C ILE A 118 1.18 9.31 -1.38
N THR A 119 1.56 10.56 -1.18
CA THR A 119 2.67 10.89 -0.29
C THR A 119 2.36 12.20 0.43
N GLU A 120 3.07 12.44 1.53
CA GLU A 120 3.00 13.72 2.18
C GLU A 120 3.68 14.78 1.34
N GLN A 121 2.95 15.86 1.12
CA GLN A 121 3.54 17.10 0.64
C GLN A 121 4.36 17.72 1.77
N GLY A 122 3.86 17.81 3.00
CA GLY A 122 4.61 18.30 4.16
C GLY A 122 4.94 19.81 4.17
N SER A 123 5.58 20.36 3.13
CA SER A 123 5.96 21.78 3.00
C SER A 123 5.83 22.31 1.58
N LYS A 124 5.81 23.65 1.43
CA LYS A 124 5.82 24.33 0.11
C LYS A 124 7.06 23.97 -0.72
N ASN A 125 8.21 23.75 -0.09
CA ASN A 125 9.43 23.34 -0.80
C ASN A 125 9.29 21.94 -1.42
N ASN A 126 8.58 21.04 -0.75
CA ASN A 126 8.34 19.70 -1.25
C ASN A 126 7.30 19.73 -2.39
N GLU A 127 6.28 20.60 -2.32
CA GLU A 127 5.36 20.87 -3.42
C GLU A 127 6.09 21.31 -4.69
N TYR A 128 6.99 22.28 -4.54
CA TYR A 128 7.85 22.76 -5.63
C TYR A 128 8.71 21.62 -6.17
N SER A 129 9.34 20.82 -5.29
CA SER A 129 10.20 19.71 -5.69
C SER A 129 9.43 18.60 -6.43
N LEU A 130 8.22 18.26 -5.96
CA LEU A 130 7.33 17.29 -6.63
C LEU A 130 6.87 17.82 -7.99
N THR A 131 6.49 19.09 -8.06
CA THR A 131 6.08 19.74 -9.31
C THR A 131 7.24 19.76 -10.30
N LYS A 132 8.46 20.08 -9.84
CA LYS A 132 9.66 20.06 -10.68
C LYS A 132 10.00 18.66 -11.16
N LEU A 133 9.92 17.65 -10.28
CA LEU A 133 10.10 16.24 -10.64
C LEU A 133 9.13 15.82 -11.76
N LEU A 134 7.84 16.23 -11.67
CA LEU A 134 6.87 15.97 -12.72
C LEU A 134 7.22 16.68 -14.04
N HIS A 135 7.66 17.93 -14.01
CA HIS A 135 8.10 18.63 -15.21
C HIS A 135 9.36 18.01 -15.84
N THR A 136 10.26 17.44 -15.03
CA THR A 136 11.42 16.70 -15.55
C THR A 136 11.02 15.36 -16.16
N LEU A 137 10.09 14.64 -15.54
CA LEU A 137 9.57 13.36 -16.05
C LEU A 137 8.66 13.55 -17.28
N TYR A 138 7.94 14.67 -17.34
CA TYR A 138 6.98 15.01 -18.39
C TYR A 138 7.24 16.43 -18.89
N PRO A 139 8.28 16.62 -19.74
CA PRO A 139 8.68 17.94 -20.21
C PRO A 139 7.58 18.64 -21.00
N SER A 140 7.41 19.95 -20.75
CA SER A 140 6.33 20.75 -21.33
C SER A 140 6.41 20.87 -22.86
N GLU A 141 7.55 20.56 -23.48
CA GLU A 141 7.68 20.48 -24.94
C GLU A 141 6.86 19.31 -25.52
N ASN A 142 6.72 18.23 -24.75
CA ASN A 142 6.08 16.99 -25.18
C ASN A 142 4.72 16.73 -24.52
N PHE A 143 4.39 17.46 -23.46
CA PHE A 143 3.19 17.24 -22.66
C PHE A 143 2.46 18.55 -22.40
N LYS A 144 1.12 18.50 -22.49
CA LYS A 144 0.26 19.63 -22.14
C LYS A 144 -0.18 19.51 -20.69
N TYR A 145 -0.10 20.63 -19.98
CA TYR A 145 -0.59 20.78 -18.62
C TYR A 145 -1.95 21.49 -18.64
N THR A 146 -2.99 20.80 -18.19
CA THR A 146 -4.36 21.33 -18.11
C THR A 146 -4.85 21.27 -16.67
N LYS A 147 -5.49 22.35 -16.21
CA LYS A 147 -5.99 22.45 -14.84
C LYS A 147 -7.51 22.30 -14.85
N LYS A 148 -8.03 21.40 -14.01
CA LYS A 148 -9.47 21.20 -13.80
C LYS A 148 -9.81 21.49 -12.33
N GLU A 149 -10.77 22.37 -12.11
CA GLU A 149 -11.29 22.64 -10.77
C GLU A 149 -12.26 21.52 -10.33
N TYR A 150 -12.13 21.09 -9.07
CA TYR A 150 -12.98 20.10 -8.43
C TYR A 150 -13.29 20.55 -6.99
N GLY A 151 -14.44 21.22 -6.82
CA GLY A 151 -14.78 21.86 -5.56
C GLY A 151 -13.79 22.96 -5.20
N LYS A 152 -13.07 22.82 -4.08
CA LYS A 152 -12.00 23.74 -3.64
C LYS A 152 -10.59 23.27 -4.03
N HIS A 153 -10.49 22.20 -4.81
CA HIS A 153 -9.23 21.57 -5.18
C HIS A 153 -8.99 21.70 -6.67
N SER A 154 -7.74 21.80 -7.05
CA SER A 154 -7.33 21.78 -8.44
C SER A 154 -6.67 20.44 -8.77
N ILE A 155 -7.14 19.80 -9.84
CA ILE A 155 -6.51 18.62 -10.41
C ILE A 155 -5.80 19.03 -11.70
N THR A 156 -4.48 18.84 -11.74
CA THR A 156 -3.67 19.07 -12.92
C THR A 156 -3.56 17.78 -13.71
N GLU A 157 -3.82 17.86 -15.01
CA GLU A 157 -3.63 16.80 -16.00
C GLU A 157 -2.34 17.07 -16.79
N ILE A 158 -1.56 16.02 -16.98
CA ILE A 158 -0.40 15.94 -17.86
C ILE A 158 -0.78 14.98 -18.97
N GLY A 159 -0.98 15.48 -20.19
CA GLY A 159 -1.47 14.67 -21.31
C GLY A 159 -0.81 14.98 -22.66
N GLN A 160 -0.85 14.01 -23.56
CA GLN A 160 -0.35 14.11 -24.95
C GLN A 160 -1.50 14.32 -25.98
N GLY A 161 -2.59 14.97 -25.59
CA GLY A 161 -3.72 15.23 -26.48
C GLY A 161 -4.60 14.01 -26.85
N SER A 162 -4.16 12.78 -26.54
CA SER A 162 -5.00 11.57 -26.57
C SER A 162 -5.13 10.98 -25.15
N ALA A 163 -6.33 10.53 -24.78
CA ALA A 163 -6.66 10.08 -23.41
C ALA A 163 -5.93 8.79 -22.95
N LYS A 164 -5.07 8.19 -23.80
CA LYS A 164 -4.22 7.05 -23.44
C LYS A 164 -2.85 7.57 -23.01
N GLY A 165 -2.56 7.47 -21.71
CA GLY A 165 -1.25 7.84 -21.14
C GLY A 165 -1.19 9.17 -20.40
N SER A 166 -2.34 9.75 -20.00
CA SER A 166 -2.37 10.95 -19.17
C SER A 166 -2.11 10.63 -17.70
N LEU A 167 -1.40 11.51 -17.00
CA LEU A 167 -1.20 11.49 -15.55
C LEU A 167 -1.94 12.67 -14.93
N TYR A 168 -2.72 12.41 -13.88
CA TYR A 168 -3.40 13.45 -13.11
C TYR A 168 -2.73 13.56 -11.75
N PHE A 169 -2.63 14.77 -11.22
CA PHE A 169 -2.14 14.99 -9.87
C PHE A 169 -2.81 16.18 -9.18
N THR A 170 -2.76 16.19 -7.85
CA THR A 170 -3.28 17.30 -7.05
C THR A 170 -2.56 17.38 -5.71
N PHE A 171 -2.55 18.57 -5.14
CA PHE A 171 -2.16 18.84 -3.76
C PHE A 171 -3.43 19.12 -2.95
N THR A 172 -3.68 18.33 -1.91
CA THR A 172 -4.88 18.43 -1.08
C THR A 172 -4.55 18.28 0.40
N GLY A 173 -4.71 19.36 1.16
CA GLY A 173 -4.29 19.40 2.56
C GLY A 173 -2.77 19.26 2.67
N ASP A 174 -2.33 18.20 3.32
CA ASP A 174 -0.93 17.79 3.51
C ASP A 174 -0.48 16.70 2.51
N LEU A 175 -1.31 16.36 1.52
CA LEU A 175 -1.11 15.22 0.63
C LEU A 175 -0.86 15.63 -0.81
N PHE A 176 0.05 14.90 -1.45
CA PHE A 176 0.15 14.81 -2.91
C PHE A 176 -0.49 13.51 -3.39
N LEU A 177 -1.37 13.61 -4.39
CA LEU A 177 -2.02 12.48 -5.04
C LEU A 177 -1.68 12.47 -6.53
N ALA A 178 -1.33 11.31 -7.07
CA ALA A 178 -1.07 11.12 -8.51
C ALA A 178 -1.67 9.81 -9.02
N SER A 179 -2.36 9.85 -10.16
CA SER A 179 -3.01 8.67 -10.77
C SER A 179 -3.23 8.87 -12.28
N PRO A 180 -3.23 7.81 -13.11
CA PRO A 180 -3.57 7.93 -14.52
C PRO A 180 -5.06 8.19 -14.79
N ARG A 181 -5.90 8.26 -13.74
CA ARG A 181 -7.33 8.57 -13.87
C ARG A 181 -7.76 9.64 -12.86
N SER A 182 -8.23 10.77 -13.34
CA SER A 182 -8.76 11.87 -12.52
C SER A 182 -9.87 11.43 -11.57
N ILE A 183 -10.75 10.51 -12.00
CA ILE A 183 -11.88 10.05 -11.19
C ILE A 183 -11.45 9.35 -9.90
N LEU A 184 -10.27 8.72 -9.87
CA LEU A 184 -9.72 8.12 -8.64
C LEU A 184 -9.27 9.20 -7.65
N ILE A 185 -8.64 10.27 -8.15
CA ILE A 185 -8.26 11.43 -7.35
C ILE A 185 -9.51 12.12 -6.78
N GLU A 186 -10.52 12.35 -7.61
CA GLU A 186 -11.79 12.95 -7.18
C GLU A 186 -12.48 12.10 -6.10
N GLN A 187 -12.47 10.76 -6.25
CA GLN A 187 -12.99 9.85 -5.24
C GLN A 187 -12.27 9.99 -3.90
N VAL A 188 -10.94 10.06 -3.93
CA VAL A 188 -10.14 10.23 -2.71
C VAL A 188 -10.40 11.57 -2.06
N ILE A 189 -10.45 12.67 -2.83
CA ILE A 189 -10.80 14.01 -2.30
C ILE A 189 -12.14 13.97 -1.55
N ARG A 190 -13.17 13.32 -2.12
CA ARG A 190 -14.46 13.14 -1.44
C ARG A 190 -14.32 12.31 -0.16
N GLN A 191 -13.49 11.27 -0.19
CA GLN A 191 -13.28 10.36 0.93
C GLN A 191 -12.53 11.01 2.10
N LEU A 192 -11.65 11.99 1.86
CA LEU A 192 -10.82 12.63 2.91
C LEU A 192 -11.64 13.26 4.05
N GLY A 193 -12.89 13.65 3.80
CA GLY A 193 -13.83 14.12 4.82
C GLY A 193 -14.37 13.02 5.75
N THR A 194 -14.10 11.75 5.43
CA THR A 194 -14.51 10.58 6.21
C THR A 194 -13.30 9.91 6.86
N PRO A 195 -13.51 9.05 7.86
CA PRO A 195 -12.40 8.30 8.47
C PRO A 195 -11.73 7.27 7.54
N GLY A 196 -12.34 6.89 6.41
CA GLY A 196 -11.79 5.90 5.48
C GLY A 196 -11.48 4.55 6.14
N ILE A 197 -10.38 3.92 5.72
CA ILE A 197 -9.92 2.64 6.28
C ILE A 197 -9.37 2.77 7.71
N VAL A 198 -9.04 3.97 8.17
CA VAL A 198 -8.40 4.21 9.48
C VAL A 198 -9.29 3.80 10.65
N LYS A 199 -10.62 3.88 10.50
CA LYS A 199 -11.57 3.41 11.52
C LYS A 199 -11.94 1.94 11.40
N ASN A 200 -11.42 1.21 10.43
CA ASN A 200 -11.65 -0.23 10.35
C ASN A 200 -10.82 -0.94 11.45
N PRO A 201 -11.46 -1.61 12.42
CA PRO A 201 -10.75 -2.19 13.57
C PRO A 201 -9.78 -3.30 13.15
N TYR A 202 -10.07 -4.01 12.06
CA TYR A 202 -9.21 -5.08 11.54
C TYR A 202 -7.99 -4.52 10.81
N PHE A 203 -8.17 -3.45 10.04
CA PHE A 203 -7.04 -2.70 9.49
C PHE A 203 -6.16 -2.15 10.62
N SER A 204 -6.74 -1.51 11.64
CA SER A 204 -5.97 -0.99 12.77
C SER A 204 -5.20 -2.08 13.52
N LYS A 205 -5.81 -3.25 13.73
CA LYS A 205 -5.11 -4.41 14.32
C LYS A 205 -3.90 -4.83 13.48
N VAL A 206 -4.10 -5.06 12.18
CA VAL A 206 -3.02 -5.44 11.26
C VAL A 206 -1.92 -4.39 11.24
N ASN A 207 -2.27 -3.12 11.02
CA ASN A 207 -1.34 -2.00 10.95
C ASN A 207 -0.52 -1.81 12.24
N ASN A 208 -1.07 -2.15 13.40
CA ASN A 208 -0.35 -2.09 14.67
C ASN A 208 0.54 -3.33 14.91
N SER A 209 0.30 -4.43 14.19
CA SER A 209 1.05 -5.68 14.31
C SER A 209 2.12 -5.85 13.24
N THR A 210 1.99 -5.17 12.10
CA THR A 210 3.04 -5.02 11.10
C THR A 210 4.08 -4.03 11.61
N GLY A 211 5.33 -4.45 11.69
CA GLY A 211 6.42 -3.57 12.07
C GLY A 211 6.94 -2.94 10.79
N THR A 212 6.90 -1.61 10.65
CA THR A 212 7.33 -0.99 9.38
C THR A 212 8.75 -1.41 9.00
N GLN A 213 8.81 -2.18 7.92
CA GLN A 213 10.02 -2.51 7.19
C GLN A 213 10.10 -1.63 5.92
N GLU A 214 10.99 -1.99 5.01
CA GLU A 214 11.27 -1.27 3.78
C GLU A 214 10.01 -1.07 2.93
N VAL A 215 9.26 -2.16 2.73
CA VAL A 215 8.00 -2.21 1.99
C VAL A 215 6.99 -3.07 2.75
N THR A 216 5.77 -2.59 2.93
CA THR A 216 4.67 -3.34 3.54
C THR A 216 3.50 -3.44 2.56
N LEU A 217 2.98 -4.63 2.33
CA LEU A 217 1.77 -4.86 1.53
C LEU A 217 0.58 -5.05 2.47
N TYR A 218 -0.42 -4.19 2.33
CA TYR A 218 -1.72 -4.39 2.97
C TYR A 218 -2.70 -4.97 1.96
N VAL A 219 -3.44 -5.98 2.38
CA VAL A 219 -4.44 -6.69 1.58
C VAL A 219 -5.80 -6.59 2.24
N ASN A 220 -6.76 -6.05 1.51
CA ASN A 220 -8.17 -5.99 1.88
C ASN A 220 -8.90 -7.15 1.19
N HIS A 221 -9.09 -8.24 1.94
CA HIS A 221 -9.64 -9.48 1.40
C HIS A 221 -11.06 -9.31 0.84
N ASN A 222 -11.85 -8.36 1.38
CA ASN A 222 -13.20 -8.06 0.90
C ASN A 222 -13.24 -7.64 -0.58
N TRP A 223 -12.18 -6.96 -1.03
CA TRP A 223 -12.08 -6.42 -2.40
C TRP A 223 -11.15 -7.23 -3.29
N LEU A 224 -10.36 -8.15 -2.73
CA LEU A 224 -9.35 -8.94 -3.44
C LEU A 224 -9.94 -9.83 -4.56
N GLY A 225 -11.18 -10.29 -4.43
CA GLY A 225 -11.86 -11.06 -5.47
C GLY A 225 -11.96 -10.31 -6.81
N GLY A 226 -12.16 -8.98 -6.76
CA GLY A 226 -12.16 -8.13 -7.95
C GLY A 226 -10.84 -8.15 -8.71
N PHE A 227 -9.71 -8.36 -8.03
CA PHE A 227 -8.38 -8.32 -8.62
C PHE A 227 -8.13 -9.60 -9.39
N PHE A 228 -8.36 -10.75 -8.75
CA PHE A 228 -8.25 -12.06 -9.39
C PHE A 228 -9.19 -12.21 -10.59
N ASN A 229 -10.36 -11.58 -10.52
CA ASN A 229 -11.31 -11.54 -11.62
C ASN A 229 -10.80 -10.85 -12.89
N ASN A 230 -9.76 -10.03 -12.79
CA ASN A 230 -9.13 -9.32 -13.91
C ASN A 230 -7.83 -9.99 -14.39
N ILE A 231 -7.14 -10.74 -13.52
CA ILE A 231 -5.84 -11.36 -13.86
C ILE A 231 -5.92 -12.87 -14.11
N LEU A 232 -6.93 -13.57 -13.56
CA LEU A 232 -7.07 -15.01 -13.70
C LEU A 232 -8.12 -15.37 -14.75
N SER A 233 -7.88 -16.49 -15.44
CA SER A 233 -8.84 -17.04 -16.38
C SER A 233 -10.15 -17.44 -15.68
N ARG A 234 -11.27 -17.13 -16.35
CA ARG A 234 -12.62 -17.60 -15.99
C ARG A 234 -13.03 -18.87 -16.72
N THR A 235 -12.15 -19.43 -17.55
CA THR A 235 -12.44 -20.68 -18.26
C THR A 235 -12.56 -21.83 -17.27
N VAL A 236 -13.62 -22.62 -17.42
CA VAL A 236 -13.86 -23.81 -16.61
C VAL A 236 -13.05 -24.96 -17.19
N SER A 237 -12.05 -25.43 -16.46
CA SER A 237 -11.39 -26.71 -16.74
C SER A 237 -12.14 -27.84 -16.04
N LYS A 238 -12.39 -28.94 -16.76
CA LYS A 238 -12.97 -30.16 -16.17
C LYS A 238 -11.83 -31.15 -15.97
N LYS A 239 -11.62 -31.61 -14.74
CA LYS A 239 -10.74 -32.74 -14.44
C LYS A 239 -11.58 -33.84 -13.82
N THR A 240 -11.52 -35.02 -14.40
CA THR A 240 -12.08 -36.22 -13.78
C THR A 240 -11.06 -36.73 -12.77
N ASP A 241 -11.47 -36.96 -11.53
CA ASP A 241 -10.59 -37.58 -10.54
C ASP A 241 -10.50 -39.11 -10.72
N GLU A 242 -9.65 -39.75 -9.92
CA GLU A 242 -9.39 -41.19 -9.96
C GLU A 242 -10.64 -42.05 -9.68
N PHE A 243 -11.72 -41.44 -9.19
CA PHE A 243 -13.00 -42.08 -8.88
C PHE A 243 -14.10 -41.76 -9.90
N GLY A 244 -13.74 -41.15 -11.04
CA GLY A 244 -14.69 -40.82 -12.10
C GLY A 244 -15.53 -39.56 -11.83
N ALA A 245 -15.28 -38.83 -10.74
CA ALA A 245 -16.02 -37.61 -10.44
C ALA A 245 -15.45 -36.42 -11.22
N VAL A 246 -16.34 -35.69 -11.91
CA VAL A 246 -15.95 -34.51 -12.69
C VAL A 246 -15.83 -33.30 -11.79
N LYS A 247 -14.59 -32.90 -11.47
CA LYS A 247 -14.30 -31.65 -10.77
C LYS A 247 -14.18 -30.51 -11.79
N ARG A 248 -15.04 -29.52 -11.64
CA ARG A 248 -14.97 -28.25 -12.38
C ARG A 248 -14.04 -27.31 -11.62
N ASN A 249 -12.98 -26.85 -12.28
CA ASN A 249 -12.03 -25.91 -11.72
C ASN A 249 -12.01 -24.63 -12.55
N GLN A 250 -12.39 -23.52 -11.92
CA GLN A 250 -12.33 -22.18 -12.47
C GLN A 250 -11.39 -21.34 -11.59
N PRO A 251 -10.17 -21.01 -12.06
CA PRO A 251 -9.15 -20.35 -11.25
C PRO A 251 -9.63 -19.07 -10.56
N ALA A 252 -10.35 -18.20 -11.27
CA ALA A 252 -10.93 -16.98 -10.69
C ALA A 252 -11.89 -17.25 -9.51
N VAL A 253 -12.71 -18.31 -9.59
CA VAL A 253 -13.66 -18.69 -8.53
C VAL A 253 -12.92 -19.29 -7.33
N GLN A 254 -11.86 -20.06 -7.57
CA GLN A 254 -11.04 -20.58 -6.48
C GLN A 254 -10.32 -19.44 -5.74
N ALA A 255 -9.79 -18.46 -6.48
CA ALA A 255 -9.12 -17.32 -5.90
C ALA A 255 -10.09 -16.39 -5.14
N ASP A 256 -11.36 -16.30 -5.55
CA ASP A 256 -12.38 -15.56 -4.78
C ASP A 256 -12.58 -16.11 -3.36
N LYS A 257 -12.26 -17.40 -3.12
CA LYS A 257 -12.28 -17.97 -1.77
C LYS A 257 -11.28 -17.30 -0.82
N LEU A 258 -10.23 -16.64 -1.34
CA LEU A 258 -9.29 -15.86 -0.53
C LEU A 258 -9.95 -14.64 0.13
N ARG A 259 -11.11 -14.20 -0.37
CA ARG A 259 -11.95 -13.22 0.34
C ARG A 259 -12.37 -13.70 1.71
N LYS A 260 -12.52 -15.03 1.88
CA LYS A 260 -12.91 -15.66 3.14
C LYS A 260 -11.73 -15.98 4.06
N PHE A 261 -10.51 -15.56 3.74
CA PHE A 261 -9.35 -15.90 4.57
C PHE A 261 -9.33 -15.08 5.87
N ALA A 262 -9.34 -13.75 5.72
CA ALA A 262 -9.29 -12.76 6.78
C ALA A 262 -10.07 -11.51 6.33
N ALA A 263 -10.23 -10.50 7.19
CA ALA A 263 -10.72 -9.19 6.77
C ALA A 263 -9.59 -8.35 6.16
N TRP A 264 -8.44 -8.32 6.85
CA TRP A 264 -7.22 -7.63 6.41
C TRP A 264 -5.99 -8.50 6.67
N SER A 265 -4.98 -8.34 5.82
CA SER A 265 -3.63 -8.86 6.06
C SER A 265 -2.59 -7.78 5.78
N GLY A 266 -1.47 -7.84 6.47
CA GLY A 266 -0.34 -6.95 6.31
C GLY A 266 0.92 -7.79 6.25
N TYR A 267 1.73 -7.58 5.21
CA TYR A 267 2.93 -8.35 4.93
C TYR A 267 4.12 -7.41 4.76
N ASP A 268 5.05 -7.47 5.70
CA ASP A 268 6.31 -6.73 5.70
C ASP A 268 7.33 -7.51 4.86
N PHE A 269 7.89 -6.82 3.86
CA PHE A 269 8.97 -7.30 3.03
C PHE A 269 10.27 -6.64 3.46
N LYS A 270 11.30 -7.47 3.62
CA LYS A 270 12.66 -7.01 3.85
C LYS A 270 13.65 -7.84 3.05
N ALA A 271 14.49 -7.15 2.31
CA ALA A 271 15.50 -7.75 1.48
C ALA A 271 16.87 -7.60 2.17
N GLU A 272 17.41 -8.70 2.69
CA GLU A 272 18.76 -8.72 3.26
C GLU A 272 19.66 -9.60 2.42
N ASN A 273 20.67 -8.99 1.80
CA ASN A 273 21.66 -9.66 0.97
C ASN A 273 21.03 -10.43 -0.22
N LYS A 274 20.83 -11.75 -0.03
CA LYS A 274 20.27 -12.69 -1.00
C LYS A 274 18.95 -13.32 -0.53
N LEU A 275 18.42 -12.87 0.61
CA LEU A 275 17.20 -13.39 1.21
C LEU A 275 16.09 -12.33 1.12
N LEU A 276 14.90 -12.79 0.76
CA LEU A 276 13.68 -12.03 0.95
C LEU A 276 12.96 -12.62 2.15
N SER A 277 12.83 -11.82 3.21
CA SER A 277 12.03 -12.17 4.37
C SER A 277 10.63 -11.57 4.23
N LEU A 278 9.62 -12.40 4.54
CA LEU A 278 8.22 -12.02 4.58
C LEU A 278 7.71 -12.32 5.97
N SER A 279 7.31 -11.28 6.70
CA SER A 279 6.62 -11.40 7.99
C SER A 279 5.28 -10.67 7.91
N GLY A 280 4.32 -11.02 8.74
CA GLY A 280 3.03 -10.34 8.65
C GLY A 280 2.02 -10.75 9.70
N ALA A 281 0.89 -10.05 9.67
CA ALA A 281 -0.26 -10.29 10.53
C ALA A 281 -1.54 -10.25 9.70
N SER A 282 -2.49 -11.12 10.06
CA SER A 282 -3.84 -11.13 9.50
C SER A 282 -4.86 -10.95 10.62
N ALA A 283 -5.90 -10.16 10.36
CA ALA A 283 -7.04 -10.01 11.25
C ALA A 283 -8.30 -10.46 10.54
N ALA A 284 -8.98 -11.45 11.11
CA ALA A 284 -10.35 -11.80 10.71
C ALA A 284 -11.37 -11.04 11.56
N ASP A 285 -12.55 -10.85 10.98
CA ASP A 285 -13.73 -10.39 11.70
C ASP A 285 -14.46 -11.57 12.36
N ASP A 286 -15.39 -11.26 13.26
CA ASP A 286 -16.22 -12.27 13.95
C ASP A 286 -17.29 -12.87 13.02
N SER A 287 -17.14 -12.74 11.69
CA SER A 287 -18.01 -13.40 10.72
C SER A 287 -17.73 -14.91 10.72
N LEU A 288 -18.80 -15.70 10.79
CA LEU A 288 -18.78 -17.17 10.63
C LEU A 288 -18.17 -17.64 9.29
N ASN A 289 -17.86 -16.72 8.38
CA ASN A 289 -17.37 -17.01 7.04
C ASN A 289 -15.86 -16.87 6.87
N HIS A 290 -15.11 -16.37 7.86
CA HIS A 290 -13.66 -16.23 7.73
C HIS A 290 -12.91 -17.44 8.31
N PHE A 291 -11.97 -17.98 7.52
CA PHE A 291 -11.19 -19.16 7.88
C PHE A 291 -10.43 -18.97 9.18
N LEU A 292 -9.76 -17.83 9.36
CA LEU A 292 -9.02 -17.56 10.60
C LEU A 292 -9.93 -17.43 11.83
N SER A 293 -11.21 -17.08 11.65
CA SER A 293 -12.17 -17.02 12.75
C SER A 293 -12.45 -18.40 13.35
N ALA A 294 -12.22 -19.49 12.60
CA ALA A 294 -12.33 -20.86 13.11
C ALA A 294 -11.25 -21.22 14.15
N PHE A 295 -10.15 -20.46 14.20
CA PHE A 295 -9.05 -20.66 15.14
C PHE A 295 -9.07 -19.66 16.31
N ALA A 296 -10.06 -18.76 16.35
CA ALA A 296 -10.19 -17.79 17.43
C ALA A 296 -10.45 -18.49 18.77
N GLY A 297 -9.65 -18.18 19.79
CA GLY A 297 -9.83 -18.71 21.15
C GLY A 297 -9.24 -20.10 21.41
N GLN A 298 -8.49 -20.69 20.47
CA GLN A 298 -7.77 -21.95 20.72
C GLN A 298 -6.55 -21.70 21.61
N GLN A 299 -6.37 -22.52 22.65
CA GLN A 299 -5.17 -22.56 23.49
C GLN A 299 -4.27 -23.73 23.03
N PRO A 300 -2.93 -23.60 23.17
CA PRO A 300 -1.97 -24.60 22.73
C PRO A 300 -2.09 -25.94 23.48
#